data_AF-A0A1N6VS88-F1
#
_entry.id   AF-A0A1N6VS88-F1
#
_cell.length_a   1.000
_cell.length_b   1.000
_cell.length_c   1.000
_cell.angle_alpha   90.00
_cell.angle_beta   90.00
_cell.angle_gamma   90.00
#
_symmetry.space_group_name_H-M   'P 1'
#
loop_
_entity.id
_entity.type
_entity.pdbx_description
1 polymer ?
#
loop_
_entity_poly.entity_id
_entity_poly.type
_entity_poly.pdbx_seq_one_letter_code
_entity_poly.pdbx_strand_id
1 'polypeptide(L)' 'MDPNNVGRSFRESPWRYSQFVIVGLILAMLVRWLADADWLVSLAIGTVGGIGYFLLEKKRGVI' A
#
# COMPACT_ATOMS: atom_id res chain seq x y z
N MET A 1 6.94 -28.22 8.41
CA MET A 1 5.83 -27.42 7.85
C MET A 1 4.55 -27.90 8.52
N ASP A 2 3.91 -27.04 9.32
CA ASP A 2 2.74 -27.38 10.13
C ASP A 2 1.46 -27.37 9.26
N PRO A 3 0.73 -28.50 9.13
CA PRO A 3 -0.45 -28.64 8.28
C PRO A 3 -1.63 -27.74 8.68
N ASN A 4 -1.60 -27.11 9.87
CA ASN A 4 -2.65 -26.20 10.35
C ASN A 4 -2.56 -24.77 9.78
N ASN A 5 -1.54 -24.45 8.98
CA ASN A 5 -1.36 -23.11 8.40
C ASN A 5 -1.88 -22.98 6.95
N VAL A 6 -2.49 -24.03 6.41
CA VAL A 6 -3.15 -24.02 5.08
C VAL A 6 -4.50 -23.30 5.21
N GLY A 7 -4.48 -21.99 5.43
CA GLY A 7 -5.71 -21.21 5.60
C GLY A 7 -5.60 -19.89 6.35
N ARG A 8 -4.42 -19.46 6.82
CA ARG A 8 -4.28 -18.08 7.34
C ARG A 8 -4.63 -17.10 6.22
N SER A 9 -5.82 -16.54 6.31
CA SER A 9 -6.31 -15.53 5.37
C SER A 9 -5.31 -14.38 5.36
N PHE A 10 -5.11 -13.72 4.21
CA PHE A 10 -4.28 -12.50 4.12
C PHE A 10 -4.67 -11.46 5.19
N ARG A 11 -5.92 -11.50 5.68
CA ARG A 11 -6.41 -10.71 6.82
C ARG A 11 -5.68 -10.93 8.15
N GLU A 12 -5.14 -12.12 8.38
CA GLU A 12 -4.41 -12.50 9.59
C GLU A 12 -2.90 -12.33 9.44
N SER A 13 -2.43 -11.98 8.24
CA SER A 13 -1.01 -11.73 7.99
C SER A 13 -0.56 -10.46 8.71
N PRO A 14 0.60 -10.49 9.40
CA PRO A 14 1.20 -9.28 9.97
C PRO A 14 1.52 -8.22 8.89
N TRP A 15 1.58 -8.63 7.62
CA TRP A 15 1.86 -7.76 6.47
C TRP A 15 0.61 -7.21 5.78
N ARG A 16 -0.59 -7.36 6.38
CA ARG A 16 -1.85 -6.85 5.80
C ARG A 16 -1.77 -5.36 5.41
N TYR A 17 -1.08 -4.56 6.20
CA TYR A 17 -0.94 -3.12 5.96
C TYR A 17 0.14 -2.75 4.94
N SER A 18 0.99 -3.70 4.55
CA SER A 18 2.07 -3.44 3.60
C SER A 18 1.56 -3.16 2.19
N GLN A 19 0.32 -3.59 1.87
CA GLN A 19 -0.34 -3.24 0.62
C GLN A 19 -0.43 -1.73 0.39
N PHE A 20 -0.68 -0.94 1.44
CA PHE A 20 -0.80 0.53 1.33
C PHE A 20 0.55 1.17 1.02
N VAL A 21 1.61 0.64 1.63
CA VAL A 21 2.99 1.10 1.41
C VAL A 21 3.43 0.76 0.00
N ILE A 22 3.18 -0.48 -0.45
CA ILE A 22 3.52 -0.94 -1.81
C ILE A 22 2.78 -0.11 -2.86
N VAL A 23 1.48 0.10 -2.69
CA VAL A 23 0.68 0.95 -3.59
C VAL A 23 1.23 2.38 -3.62
N GLY A 24 1.57 2.95 -2.46
CA GLY A 24 2.19 4.27 -2.38
C GLY A 24 3.53 4.37 -3.10
N LEU A 25 4.40 3.36 -2.97
CA LEU A 25 5.70 3.31 -3.67
C LEU A 25 5.53 3.15 -5.18
N ILE A 26 4.57 2.34 -5.64
CA ILE A 26 4.23 2.21 -7.07
C ILE A 26 3.76 3.57 -7.61
N LEU A 27 2.88 4.27 -6.88
CA LEU A 27 2.45 5.62 -7.25
C LEU A 27 3.63 6.60 -7.33
N ALA A 28 4.53 6.59 -6.35
CA ALA A 28 5.71 7.44 -6.37
C ALA A 28 6.60 7.18 -7.59
N MET A 29 6.88 5.90 -7.90
CA MET A 29 7.66 5.53 -9.08
C MET A 29 6.98 5.94 -10.38
N LEU A 30 5.65 5.77 -10.47
CA LEU A 30 4.87 6.19 -11.64
C LEU A 30 4.92 7.71 -11.83
N VAL A 31 4.76 8.48 -10.76
CA VAL A 31 4.83 9.95 -10.81
C VAL A 31 6.23 10.39 -11.24
N ARG A 32 7.28 9.79 -10.65
CA ARG A 32 8.68 10.07 -11.01
C ARG A 32 8.95 9.78 -12.48
N TRP A 33 8.39 8.70 -13.02
CA TRP A 33 8.63 8.25 -14.38
C TRP A 33 7.84 9.04 -15.42
N LEU A 34 6.56 9.31 -15.15
CA LEU A 34 5.65 9.95 -16.11
C LEU A 34 5.76 11.48 -16.13
N ALA A 35 6.02 12.08 -14.97
CA ALA A 35 6.05 13.54 -14.82
C ALA A 35 7.49 14.11 -14.69
N ASP A 36 8.51 13.25 -14.69
CA ASP A 36 9.91 13.59 -14.41
C ASP A 36 10.08 14.42 -13.11
N ALA A 37 9.17 14.22 -12.15
CA ALA A 37 9.11 14.99 -10.92
C ALA A 37 10.30 14.65 -10.00
N ASP A 38 10.70 15.57 -9.11
CA ASP A 38 11.71 15.24 -8.10
C ASP A 38 11.27 14.07 -7.19
N TRP A 39 12.24 13.35 -6.63
CA TRP A 39 11.98 12.23 -5.73
C TRP A 39 11.18 12.63 -4.49
N LEU A 40 11.43 13.81 -3.90
CA LEU A 40 10.67 14.27 -2.73
C LEU A 40 9.20 14.49 -3.07
N VAL A 41 8.93 15.13 -4.21
CA VAL A 41 7.57 15.39 -4.71
C VAL A 41 6.86 14.06 -5.03
N SER A 42 7.57 13.15 -5.70
CA SER A 42 7.05 11.85 -6.08
C SER A 42 6.71 10.98 -4.86
N LEU A 43 7.59 10.95 -3.86
CA LEU A 43 7.35 10.25 -2.60
C LEU A 43 6.19 10.87 -1.82
N ALA A 44 6.10 12.20 -1.76
CA ALA A 44 4.98 12.88 -1.10
C ALA A 44 3.64 12.49 -1.74
N ILE A 45 3.56 12.48 -3.08
CA ILE A 45 2.35 12.06 -3.80
C ILE A 45 2.03 10.58 -3.52
N GLY A 46 3.04 9.71 -3.57
CA GLY A 46 2.89 8.29 -3.24
C GLY A 46 2.40 8.06 -1.82
N THR A 47 2.96 8.77 -0.83
CA THR A 47 2.53 8.71 0.57
C THR A 47 1.09 9.18 0.74
N VAL A 48 0.71 10.31 0.15
CA VAL A 48 -0.67 10.81 0.20
C VAL A 48 -1.63 9.81 -0.45
N GLY A 49 -1.26 9.21 -1.58
CA GLY A 49 -2.03 8.16 -2.24
C GLY A 49 -2.21 6.91 -1.40
N GLY A 50 -1.12 6.41 -0.79
CA GLY A 50 -1.15 5.25 0.10
C GLY A 50 -2.01 5.48 1.35
N ILE A 51 -1.89 6.66 1.99
CA ILE A 51 -2.72 7.07 3.13
C ILE A 51 -4.19 7.20 2.71
N GLY A 52 -4.46 7.82 1.56
CA GLY A 52 -5.81 7.97 1.02
C GLY A 52 -6.48 6.62 0.77
N TYR A 53 -5.74 5.67 0.19
CA TYR A 53 -6.22 4.31 0.00
C TYR A 53 -6.51 3.61 1.33
N PHE A 54 -5.61 3.71 2.30
CA PHE A 54 -5.83 3.20 3.66
C PHE A 54 -7.10 3.76 4.31
N LEU A 55 -7.30 5.09 4.27
CA LEU A 55 -8.48 5.72 4.85
C LEU A 55 -9.78 5.28 4.15
N LEU A 56 -9.73 5.08 2.83
CA LEU A 56 -10.86 4.58 2.05
C LEU A 56 -11.21 3.13 2.41
N GLU A 57 -10.23 2.24 2.55
CA GLU A 57 -10.49 0.87 2.98
C GLU A 57 -11.00 0.81 4.42
N LYS A 58 -10.46 1.67 5.30
CA LYS A 58 -10.95 1.83 6.68
C LYS A 58 -12.40 2.28 6.71
N LYS A 59 -12.78 3.25 5.87
CA LYS A 59 -14.17 3.72 5.76
C LYS A 59 -15.12 2.63 5.24
N ARG A 60 -14.63 1.72 4.38
CA ARG A 60 -15.41 0.62 3.81
C ARG A 60 -15.55 -0.60 4.73
N GLY A 61 -14.86 -0.62 5.88
CA GLY A 61 -14.86 -1.77 6.80
C GLY A 61 -14.13 -3.00 6.27
N VAL A 62 -13.25 -2.82 5.27
CA VAL A 62 -12.44 -3.92 4.71
C VAL A 62 -11.31 -4.30 5.67
N ILE A 63 -10.67 -3.28 6.25
CA ILE A 63 -9.61 -3.36 7.26
C ILE A 63 -10.08 -2.97 8.66
#